data_AF-A0AA46AJ58-F1
#
_entry.id   AF-A0AA46AJ58-F1
#
_cell.length_a   1.000
_cell.length_b   1.000
_cell.length_c   1.000
_cell.angle_alpha   90.00
_cell.angle_beta   90.00
_cell.angle_gamma   90.00
#
_symmetry.space_group_name_H-M   'P 1'
#
loop_
_entity.id
_entity.type
_entity.pdbx_description
1 polymer ?
#
loop_
_entity_poly.entity_id
_entity_poly.type
_entity_poly.pdbx_seq_one_letter_code
_entity_poly.pdbx_strand_id
1 'polypeptide(L)'
;MHHRQNPIPLIIIEEHHQAFTVWQEASGRGIIPPAGNALLHTDTHDDLVQGGIPTSIHDLPEDSQGIVDYTYQNLGIANFITPQLYQGLLGEMAWLKGFGIGNASDTWRSVVSWKSQGCHFTSGEVTPMLRRVLENPESKWGNHSFYRYIQLQTTSDYQTHRPLILDIDLDIFSCDNGLSSAETRIEITAEAYREYQENPYHPMRLLPAAALSAHREGEGDHSRYYLSYEEFQEIPELLKVSESVIERRIGKLKDFLSRNQLKPLLITLCRSRMSGYTPEDQWRQIETKLLKALREIYSMKVIPLHLFLVSEEGCLQTRQQPGEK
;
A
#
# COMPACT_ATOMS: atom_id res chain seq x y z
N MET A 1 10.22 -28.10 -25.97
CA MET A 1 10.89 -27.83 -24.68
C MET A 1 9.91 -27.08 -23.80
N HIS A 2 9.36 -27.71 -22.77
CA HIS A 2 8.50 -27.00 -21.81
C HIS A 2 9.39 -26.14 -20.91
N HIS A 3 9.38 -24.82 -21.09
CA HIS A 3 9.88 -23.91 -20.08
C HIS A 3 9.09 -24.18 -18.79
N ARG A 4 9.73 -24.74 -17.77
CA ARG A 4 9.18 -24.74 -16.41
C ARG A 4 9.02 -23.27 -16.02
N GLN A 5 7.78 -22.79 -15.95
CA GLN A 5 7.52 -21.50 -15.34
C GLN A 5 7.91 -21.59 -13.87
N ASN A 6 8.76 -20.67 -13.41
CA ASN A 6 9.04 -20.56 -11.98
C ASN A 6 7.75 -20.17 -11.26
N PRO A 7 7.50 -20.72 -10.06
CA PRO A 7 6.33 -20.36 -9.29
C PRO A 7 6.37 -18.86 -8.94
N ILE A 8 5.22 -18.19 -9.05
CA ILE A 8 5.07 -16.77 -8.72
C ILE A 8 5.34 -16.58 -7.22
N PRO A 9 6.27 -15.69 -6.82
CA PRO A 9 6.47 -15.36 -5.41
C PRO A 9 5.21 -14.66 -4.87
N LEU A 10 4.69 -15.18 -3.77
CA LEU A 10 3.64 -14.55 -2.97
C LEU A 10 4.23 -14.16 -1.62
N ILE A 11 4.30 -12.86 -1.34
CA ILE A 11 4.84 -12.33 -0.08
C ILE A 11 3.69 -11.90 0.81
N ILE A 12 3.62 -12.46 2.01
CA ILE A 12 2.63 -12.07 3.02
C ILE A 12 3.24 -10.97 3.88
N ILE A 13 2.54 -9.85 4.00
CA ILE A 13 2.88 -8.69 4.81
C ILE A 13 1.79 -8.44 5.86
N GLU A 14 2.16 -7.79 6.96
CA GLU A 14 1.24 -7.50 8.07
C GLU A 14 0.45 -6.21 7.83
N GLU A 15 1.11 -5.15 7.37
CA GLU A 15 0.53 -3.82 7.13
C GLU A 15 0.93 -3.31 5.74
N HIS A 16 0.03 -2.57 5.10
CA HIS A 16 0.07 -2.40 3.64
C HIS A 16 1.29 -1.63 3.13
N HIS A 17 1.75 -0.65 3.90
CA HIS A 17 2.98 0.09 3.58
C HIS A 17 4.21 -0.81 3.38
N GLN A 18 4.25 -2.02 3.96
CA GLN A 18 5.33 -2.99 3.73
C GLN A 18 5.39 -3.49 2.27
N ALA A 19 4.32 -3.35 1.49
CA ALA A 19 4.33 -3.65 0.06
C ALA A 19 5.37 -2.78 -0.68
N PHE A 20 5.61 -1.55 -0.21
CA PHE A 20 6.70 -0.70 -0.71
C PHE A 20 8.05 -1.45 -0.66
N THR A 21 8.41 -1.98 0.51
CA THR A 21 9.65 -2.76 0.69
C THR A 21 9.69 -3.95 -0.26
N VAL A 22 8.59 -4.70 -0.36
CA VAL A 22 8.53 -5.89 -1.23
C VAL A 22 8.75 -5.52 -2.69
N TRP A 23 8.17 -4.42 -3.16
CA TRP A 23 8.31 -4.01 -4.55
C TRP A 23 9.70 -3.46 -4.86
N GLN A 24 10.32 -2.71 -3.95
CA GLN A 24 11.71 -2.25 -4.10
C GLN A 24 12.68 -3.44 -4.18
N GLU A 25 12.53 -4.40 -3.28
CA GLU A 25 13.32 -5.63 -3.26
C GLU A 25 13.11 -6.48 -4.51
N ALA A 26 11.85 -6.65 -4.93
CA ALA A 26 11.53 -7.39 -6.15
C ALA A 26 12.12 -6.72 -7.40
N SER A 27 12.13 -5.39 -7.45
CA SER A 27 12.75 -4.59 -8.51
C SER A 27 14.26 -4.78 -8.52
N GLY A 28 14.94 -4.60 -7.37
CA GLY A 28 16.39 -4.76 -7.24
C GLY A 28 16.87 -6.17 -7.60
N ARG A 29 16.07 -7.20 -7.32
CA ARG A 29 16.35 -8.60 -7.64
C ARG A 29 15.92 -9.00 -9.07
N GLY A 30 15.32 -8.09 -9.84
CA GLY A 30 14.83 -8.34 -11.19
C GLY A 30 13.65 -9.31 -11.29
N ILE A 31 12.90 -9.49 -10.20
CA ILE A 31 11.62 -10.24 -10.19
C ILE A 31 10.56 -9.44 -10.96
N ILE A 32 10.54 -8.13 -10.76
CA ILE A 32 9.76 -7.17 -11.55
C ILE A 32 10.70 -6.20 -12.25
N PRO A 33 10.34 -5.66 -13.43
CA PRO A 33 11.12 -4.60 -14.05
C PRO A 33 11.22 -3.34 -13.17
N PRO A 34 12.26 -2.52 -13.35
CA PRO A 34 12.50 -1.35 -12.52
C PRO A 34 11.56 -0.17 -12.81
N ALA A 35 10.77 -0.22 -13.88
CA ALA A 35 9.84 0.84 -14.24
C ALA A 35 8.68 0.34 -15.08
N GLY A 36 7.56 1.06 -15.02
CA GLY A 36 6.42 0.91 -15.92
C GLY A 36 5.56 -0.34 -15.68
N ASN A 37 5.62 -0.92 -14.48
CA ASN A 37 4.77 -2.03 -14.08
C ASN A 37 3.29 -1.59 -13.99
N ALA A 38 2.38 -2.54 -14.17
CA ALA A 38 0.98 -2.38 -13.79
C ALA A 38 0.77 -2.95 -12.39
N LEU A 39 0.11 -2.19 -11.53
CA LEU A 39 -0.38 -2.64 -10.24
C LEU A 39 -1.87 -2.96 -10.37
N LEU A 40 -2.27 -4.20 -10.08
CA LEU A 40 -3.66 -4.52 -9.76
C LEU A 40 -3.77 -4.56 -8.23
N HIS A 41 -4.32 -3.49 -7.66
CA HIS A 41 -4.50 -3.31 -6.23
C HIS A 41 -5.94 -3.63 -5.85
N THR A 42 -6.12 -4.65 -5.00
CA THR A 42 -7.41 -5.17 -4.57
C THR A 42 -7.59 -4.86 -3.09
N ASP A 43 -8.31 -3.79 -2.82
CA ASP A 43 -8.39 -3.15 -1.50
C ASP A 43 -9.71 -2.36 -1.39
N THR A 44 -10.19 -2.17 -0.17
CA THR A 44 -11.34 -1.30 0.15
C THR A 44 -11.03 0.18 -0.12
N HIS A 45 -9.76 0.57 0.03
CA HIS A 45 -9.17 1.90 -0.10
C HIS A 45 -8.29 1.96 -1.35
N ASP A 46 -7.91 3.18 -1.79
CA ASP A 46 -7.06 3.34 -2.97
C ASP A 46 -5.57 3.55 -2.64
N ASP A 47 -5.23 3.76 -1.36
CA ASP A 47 -3.89 4.05 -0.84
C ASP A 47 -3.10 5.10 -1.62
N LEU A 48 -3.82 6.10 -2.13
CA LEU A 48 -3.28 7.28 -2.81
C LEU A 48 -3.36 8.55 -1.95
N VAL A 49 -3.37 8.43 -0.62
CA VAL A 49 -3.37 9.60 0.27
C VAL A 49 -2.18 10.49 -0.10
N GLN A 50 -2.52 11.73 -0.43
CA GLN A 50 -1.57 12.74 -0.86
C GLN A 50 -1.00 13.45 0.37
N GLY A 51 0.23 13.94 0.26
CA GLY A 51 0.85 14.64 1.38
C GLY A 51 2.36 14.56 1.37
N GLY A 52 2.93 14.85 2.54
CA GLY A 52 4.36 14.79 2.77
C GLY A 52 4.82 13.44 3.33
N ILE A 53 6.02 13.02 2.97
CA ILE A 53 6.82 12.03 3.69
C ILE A 53 8.01 12.73 4.34
N PRO A 54 8.48 12.32 5.53
CA PRO A 54 9.52 13.02 6.28
C PRO A 54 10.87 13.08 5.55
N THR A 55 11.28 11.99 4.92
CA THR A 55 12.55 11.85 4.19
C THR A 55 12.29 11.70 2.70
N SER A 56 13.10 12.35 1.85
CA SER A 56 12.92 12.27 0.40
C SER A 56 13.02 10.84 -0.12
N ILE A 57 12.16 10.50 -1.07
CA ILE A 57 12.24 9.23 -1.81
C ILE A 57 13.53 9.09 -2.65
N HIS A 58 14.21 10.20 -2.91
CA HIS A 58 15.52 10.19 -3.58
C HIS A 58 16.65 9.72 -2.67
N ASP A 59 16.44 9.76 -1.35
CA ASP A 59 17.39 9.33 -0.33
C ASP A 59 17.12 7.88 0.13
N LEU A 60 16.34 7.12 -0.65
CA LEU A 60 16.03 5.72 -0.36
C LEU A 60 17.33 4.89 -0.34
N PRO A 61 17.62 4.16 0.75
CA PRO A 61 18.78 3.28 0.81
C PRO A 61 18.72 2.15 -0.23
N GLU A 62 19.88 1.67 -0.66
CA GLU A 62 19.98 0.55 -1.61
C GLU A 62 19.95 -0.82 -0.91
N ASP A 63 20.28 -0.89 0.38
CA ASP A 63 20.29 -2.14 1.14
C ASP A 63 18.91 -2.48 1.73
N SER A 64 18.62 -3.77 1.88
CA SER A 64 17.31 -4.26 2.31
C SER A 64 16.88 -3.73 3.68
N GLN A 65 17.81 -3.58 4.63
CA GLN A 65 17.45 -3.09 5.96
C GLN A 65 17.13 -1.59 5.90
N GLY A 66 17.91 -0.81 5.14
CA GLY A 66 17.64 0.60 4.91
C GLY A 66 16.30 0.85 4.23
N ILE A 67 15.89 0.01 3.27
CA ILE A 67 14.55 0.08 2.65
C ILE A 67 13.46 -0.22 3.68
N VAL A 68 13.64 -1.24 4.52
CA VAL A 68 12.70 -1.56 5.61
C VAL A 68 12.56 -0.39 6.58
N ASP A 69 13.68 0.17 7.03
CA ASP A 69 13.70 1.30 7.98
C ASP A 69 13.04 2.53 7.35
N TYR A 70 13.32 2.79 6.07
CA TYR A 70 12.68 3.87 5.32
C TYR A 70 11.16 3.72 5.29
N THR A 71 10.66 2.53 4.95
CA THR A 71 9.23 2.21 4.90
C THR A 71 8.54 2.51 6.22
N TYR A 72 9.06 1.98 7.34
CA TYR A 72 8.42 2.15 8.65
C TYR A 72 8.51 3.57 9.21
N GLN A 73 9.56 4.32 8.85
CA GLN A 73 9.77 5.67 9.40
C GLN A 73 9.13 6.77 8.56
N ASN A 74 8.84 6.52 7.28
CA ASN A 74 8.42 7.56 6.34
C ASN A 74 7.07 7.32 5.68
N LEU A 75 6.59 6.08 5.62
CA LEU A 75 5.37 5.74 4.91
C LEU A 75 4.26 5.33 5.87
N GLY A 76 3.05 5.79 5.59
CA GLY A 76 1.83 5.33 6.21
C GLY A 76 1.17 4.26 5.35
N ILE A 77 0.23 3.53 5.95
CA ILE A 77 -0.53 2.47 5.28
C ILE A 77 -1.33 2.95 4.07
N ALA A 78 -1.64 4.24 3.94
CA ALA A 78 -2.45 4.78 2.86
C ALA A 78 -1.68 5.66 1.85
N ASN A 79 -0.36 5.82 1.97
CA ASN A 79 0.42 6.73 1.11
C ASN A 79 1.60 6.09 0.35
N PHE A 80 1.85 4.80 0.56
CA PHE A 80 3.04 4.10 0.08
C PHE A 80 3.06 3.88 -1.45
N ILE A 81 1.91 3.92 -2.14
CA ILE A 81 1.82 3.77 -3.60
C ILE A 81 2.30 5.03 -4.32
N THR A 82 2.02 6.21 -3.75
CA THR A 82 2.30 7.51 -4.39
C THR A 82 3.78 7.71 -4.74
N PRO A 83 4.76 7.43 -3.85
CA PRO A 83 6.18 7.48 -4.19
C PRO A 83 6.57 6.53 -5.34
N GLN A 84 5.94 5.36 -5.44
CA GLN A 84 6.23 4.35 -6.47
C GLN A 84 5.73 4.76 -7.86
N LEU A 85 4.58 5.46 -7.90
CA LEU A 85 4.11 6.12 -9.12
C LEU A 85 5.05 7.26 -9.53
N TYR A 86 5.54 8.03 -8.55
CA TYR A 86 6.43 9.17 -8.79
C TYR A 86 7.80 8.73 -9.33
N GLN A 87 8.40 7.69 -8.76
CA GLN A 87 9.65 7.09 -9.27
C GLN A 87 9.46 6.37 -10.61
N GLY A 88 8.22 6.17 -11.07
CA GLY A 88 7.90 5.49 -12.32
C GLY A 88 8.02 3.96 -12.25
N LEU A 89 8.24 3.38 -11.06
CA LEU A 89 8.17 1.94 -10.84
C LEU A 89 6.81 1.41 -11.32
N LEU A 90 5.75 2.15 -10.98
CA LEU A 90 4.39 1.92 -11.44
C LEU A 90 4.03 2.92 -12.54
N GLY A 91 3.57 2.41 -13.69
CA GLY A 91 3.06 3.23 -14.81
C GLY A 91 1.56 3.04 -15.07
N GLU A 92 0.95 2.07 -14.38
CA GLU A 92 -0.49 1.82 -14.41
C GLU A 92 -0.93 1.33 -13.02
N MET A 93 -2.07 1.84 -12.57
CA MET A 93 -2.73 1.44 -11.33
C MET A 93 -4.18 1.10 -11.64
N ALA A 94 -4.51 -0.17 -11.48
CA ALA A 94 -5.86 -0.68 -11.57
C ALA A 94 -6.35 -1.01 -10.15
N TRP A 95 -7.29 -0.22 -9.65
CA TRP A 95 -7.87 -0.41 -8.33
C TRP A 95 -9.17 -1.20 -8.41
N LEU A 96 -9.16 -2.43 -7.92
CA LEU A 96 -10.33 -3.28 -7.79
C LEU A 96 -11.05 -3.00 -6.47
N LYS A 97 -11.83 -1.91 -6.46
CA LYS A 97 -12.47 -1.37 -5.24
C LYS A 97 -13.62 -2.21 -4.67
N GLY A 98 -14.03 -3.30 -5.33
CA GLY A 98 -15.11 -4.12 -4.80
C GLY A 98 -15.83 -5.07 -5.76
N PHE A 99 -16.92 -5.63 -5.22
CA PHE A 99 -17.62 -6.80 -5.75
C PHE A 99 -18.97 -6.49 -6.40
N GLY A 100 -19.26 -5.22 -6.66
CA GLY A 100 -20.50 -4.73 -7.24
C GLY A 100 -20.52 -4.76 -8.77
N ILE A 101 -21.56 -4.15 -9.33
CA ILE A 101 -21.68 -3.85 -10.77
C ILE A 101 -21.39 -2.36 -10.93
N GLY A 102 -20.45 -2.02 -11.78
CA GLY A 102 -20.10 -0.63 -12.04
C GLY A 102 -19.30 -0.50 -13.32
N ASN A 103 -19.40 0.67 -13.94
CA ASN A 103 -18.56 1.01 -15.08
C ASN A 103 -17.13 1.25 -14.60
N ALA A 104 -16.17 0.66 -15.30
CA ALA A 104 -14.78 1.01 -15.07
C ALA A 104 -14.55 2.46 -15.51
N SER A 105 -13.79 3.22 -14.74
CA SER A 105 -13.22 4.49 -15.20
C SER A 105 -11.78 4.23 -15.63
N ASP A 106 -11.34 4.92 -16.68
CA ASP A 106 -9.99 4.81 -17.22
C ASP A 106 -9.51 6.23 -17.53
N THR A 107 -8.55 6.70 -16.74
CA THR A 107 -8.09 8.08 -16.77
C THR A 107 -6.57 8.12 -16.76
N TRP A 108 -6.01 9.15 -17.39
CA TRP A 108 -4.60 9.47 -17.16
C TRP A 108 -4.50 10.39 -15.95
N ARG A 109 -3.61 10.03 -15.03
CA ARG A 109 -3.27 10.84 -13.86
C ARG A 109 -1.80 11.21 -13.88
N SER A 110 -1.47 12.26 -13.15
CA SER A 110 -0.09 12.67 -12.90
C SER A 110 0.16 12.68 -11.41
N VAL A 111 1.33 12.21 -11.00
CA VAL A 111 1.89 12.48 -9.68
C VAL A 111 3.06 13.44 -9.84
N VAL A 112 3.11 14.46 -9.00
CA VAL A 112 4.17 15.48 -8.98
C VAL A 112 4.75 15.56 -7.58
N SER A 113 6.04 15.89 -7.48
CA SER A 113 6.65 16.22 -6.19
C SER A 113 7.05 17.68 -6.16
N TRP A 114 6.60 18.44 -5.16
CA TRP A 114 6.89 19.88 -5.06
C TRP A 114 8.38 20.17 -5.25
N LYS A 115 8.70 21.01 -6.25
CA LYS A 115 10.09 21.38 -6.62
C LYS A 115 11.02 20.17 -6.81
N SER A 116 10.49 19.03 -7.25
CA SER A 116 11.24 17.76 -7.38
C SER A 116 11.85 17.24 -6.07
N GLN A 117 11.42 17.70 -4.90
CA GLN A 117 12.09 17.38 -3.64
C GLN A 117 11.95 15.92 -3.21
N GLY A 118 10.97 15.19 -3.75
CA GLY A 118 10.72 13.79 -3.42
C GLY A 118 10.09 13.57 -2.05
N CYS A 119 9.60 14.63 -1.39
CA CYS A 119 9.00 14.55 -0.06
C CYS A 119 7.55 15.04 0.01
N HIS A 120 7.05 15.80 -0.96
CA HIS A 120 5.66 16.30 -0.95
C HIS A 120 4.99 15.99 -2.28
N PHE A 121 3.96 15.14 -2.26
CA PHE A 121 3.32 14.64 -3.47
C PHE A 121 1.92 15.19 -3.66
N THR A 122 1.55 15.42 -4.91
CA THR A 122 0.18 15.71 -5.32
C THR A 122 -0.15 14.88 -6.55
N SER A 123 -1.36 14.34 -6.60
CA SER A 123 -1.85 13.56 -7.73
C SER A 123 -3.22 14.07 -8.21
N GLY A 124 -3.47 13.95 -9.51
CA GLY A 124 -4.72 14.39 -10.11
C GLY A 124 -4.89 13.93 -11.55
N GLU A 125 -6.11 14.05 -12.07
CA GLU A 125 -6.43 13.76 -13.46
C GLU A 125 -5.73 14.73 -14.42
N VAL A 126 -5.19 14.20 -15.51
CA VAL A 126 -4.43 14.95 -16.50
C VAL A 126 -5.37 15.59 -17.51
N THR A 127 -5.60 16.89 -17.33
CA THR A 127 -6.24 17.71 -18.38
C THR A 127 -5.20 18.13 -19.44
N PRO A 128 -5.63 18.50 -20.67
CA PRO A 128 -4.70 19.01 -21.68
C PRO A 128 -3.90 20.24 -21.23
N MET A 129 -4.51 21.09 -20.38
CA MET A 129 -3.82 22.25 -19.80
C MET A 129 -2.79 21.82 -18.76
N LEU A 130 -3.15 20.94 -17.84
CA LEU A 130 -2.21 20.44 -16.82
C LEU A 130 -1.02 19.73 -17.47
N ARG A 131 -1.27 18.90 -18.48
CA ARG A 131 -0.20 18.23 -19.23
C ARG A 131 0.83 19.22 -19.77
N ARG A 132 0.38 20.28 -20.46
CA ARG A 132 1.27 21.32 -20.98
C ARG A 132 2.05 22.04 -19.89
N VAL A 133 1.44 22.25 -18.71
CA VAL A 133 2.13 22.88 -17.56
C VAL A 133 3.21 21.96 -17.01
N LEU A 134 2.95 20.67 -16.86
CA LEU A 134 3.92 19.71 -16.31
C LEU A 134 5.05 19.40 -17.29
N GLU A 135 4.75 19.30 -18.59
CA GLU A 135 5.74 19.07 -19.64
C GLU A 135 6.61 20.31 -19.95
N ASN A 136 6.25 21.49 -19.43
CA ASN A 136 7.09 22.69 -19.56
C ASN A 136 8.32 22.59 -18.63
N PRO A 137 9.56 22.65 -19.16
CA PRO A 137 10.78 22.63 -18.36
C PRO A 137 10.87 23.73 -17.28
N GLU A 138 10.16 24.85 -17.47
CA GLU A 138 10.11 25.96 -16.50
C GLU A 138 9.04 25.77 -15.41
N SER A 139 8.38 24.60 -15.37
CA SER A 139 7.34 24.30 -14.38
C SER A 139 7.87 24.33 -12.96
N LYS A 140 7.18 25.07 -12.08
CA LYS A 140 7.51 25.15 -10.65
C LYS A 140 7.23 23.85 -9.90
N TRP A 141 6.46 22.94 -10.49
CA TRP A 141 6.15 21.64 -9.89
C TRP A 141 7.37 20.71 -9.91
N GLY A 142 8.25 20.81 -10.91
CA GLY A 142 9.41 19.95 -11.05
C GLY A 142 9.10 18.59 -11.66
N ASN A 143 9.73 17.54 -11.13
CA ASN A 143 9.64 16.17 -11.63
C ASN A 143 8.20 15.64 -11.47
N HIS A 144 7.77 14.90 -12.47
CA HIS A 144 6.43 14.34 -12.54
C HIS A 144 6.47 12.97 -13.23
N SER A 145 5.43 12.20 -12.97
CA SER A 145 5.17 10.93 -13.65
C SER A 145 3.72 10.88 -14.08
N PHE A 146 3.47 10.44 -15.32
CA PHE A 146 2.13 10.15 -15.81
C PHE A 146 1.86 8.66 -15.71
N TYR A 147 0.69 8.32 -15.20
CA TYR A 147 0.26 6.94 -15.05
C TYR A 147 -1.19 6.77 -15.47
N ARG A 148 -1.52 5.57 -15.92
CA ARG A 148 -2.91 5.19 -16.19
C ARG A 148 -3.57 4.75 -14.90
N TYR A 149 -4.74 5.29 -14.58
CA TYR A 149 -5.51 4.96 -13.39
C TYR A 149 -6.87 4.41 -13.80
N ILE A 150 -7.16 3.20 -13.34
CA ILE A 150 -8.34 2.44 -13.72
C ILE A 150 -9.08 2.05 -12.45
N GLN A 151 -10.36 2.41 -12.33
CA GLN A 151 -11.20 1.88 -11.26
C GLN A 151 -11.97 0.68 -11.79
N LEU A 152 -11.95 -0.41 -11.04
CA LEU A 152 -12.52 -1.69 -11.45
C LEU A 152 -13.57 -2.19 -10.44
N GLN A 153 -14.45 -3.04 -10.94
CA GLN A 153 -15.30 -3.92 -10.16
C GLN A 153 -15.01 -5.36 -10.61
N THR A 154 -15.41 -6.36 -9.82
CA THR A 154 -15.24 -7.78 -10.23
C THR A 154 -15.97 -8.17 -11.51
N THR A 155 -16.93 -7.37 -11.98
CA THR A 155 -17.60 -7.55 -13.28
C THR A 155 -16.89 -6.86 -14.44
N SER A 156 -15.91 -6.00 -14.19
CA SER A 156 -15.15 -5.32 -15.23
C SER A 156 -14.29 -6.30 -16.03
N ASP A 157 -14.02 -5.95 -17.28
CA ASP A 157 -12.93 -6.54 -18.06
C ASP A 157 -11.67 -5.70 -17.84
N TYR A 158 -10.54 -6.37 -17.66
CA TYR A 158 -9.26 -5.73 -17.44
C TYR A 158 -8.16 -6.51 -18.15
N GLN A 159 -7.38 -5.79 -18.94
CA GLN A 159 -6.20 -6.31 -19.59
C GLN A 159 -5.09 -5.26 -19.51
N THR A 160 -3.87 -5.75 -19.32
CA THR A 160 -2.68 -4.92 -19.36
C THR A 160 -1.60 -5.62 -20.17
N HIS A 161 -0.81 -4.83 -20.89
CA HIS A 161 0.38 -5.28 -21.61
C HIS A 161 1.65 -5.04 -20.80
N ARG A 162 1.53 -4.42 -19.62
CA ARG A 162 2.63 -4.16 -18.69
C ARG A 162 2.86 -5.40 -17.81
N PRO A 163 4.10 -5.60 -17.34
CA PRO A 163 4.39 -6.57 -16.28
C PRO A 163 3.51 -6.30 -15.05
N LEU A 164 2.82 -7.32 -14.56
CA LEU A 164 1.76 -7.18 -13.56
C LEU A 164 2.26 -7.53 -12.16
N ILE A 165 1.99 -6.63 -11.22
CA ILE A 165 2.06 -6.85 -9.77
C ILE A 165 0.61 -7.01 -9.29
N LEU A 166 0.32 -8.09 -8.57
CA LEU A 166 -0.98 -8.28 -7.94
C LEU A 166 -0.82 -7.99 -6.44
N ASP A 167 -1.55 -7.00 -5.96
CA ASP A 167 -1.56 -6.59 -4.58
C ASP A 167 -2.97 -6.76 -4.00
N ILE A 168 -3.07 -7.45 -2.88
CA ILE A 168 -4.35 -7.81 -2.26
C ILE A 168 -4.26 -7.49 -0.78
N ASP A 169 -5.12 -6.61 -0.30
CA ASP A 169 -5.43 -6.49 1.13
C ASP A 169 -6.59 -7.40 1.50
N LEU A 170 -6.57 -7.96 2.71
CA LEU A 170 -7.65 -8.79 3.21
C LEU A 170 -8.91 -7.98 3.53
N ASP A 171 -8.78 -6.68 3.78
CA ASP A 171 -9.90 -5.83 4.21
C ASP A 171 -11.02 -5.77 3.15
N ILE A 172 -10.68 -5.95 1.86
CA ILE A 172 -11.62 -5.99 0.75
C ILE A 172 -12.68 -7.09 0.97
N PHE A 173 -12.31 -8.17 1.65
CA PHE A 173 -13.23 -9.27 1.93
C PHE A 173 -14.09 -9.01 3.17
N SER A 174 -13.60 -8.27 4.15
CA SER A 174 -14.32 -7.82 5.35
C SER A 174 -13.50 -6.73 6.03
N CYS A 175 -14.09 -5.57 6.28
CA CYS A 175 -13.36 -4.37 6.72
C CYS A 175 -13.97 -3.76 7.99
N ASP A 176 -13.13 -3.21 8.86
CA ASP A 176 -13.52 -2.37 9.98
C ASP A 176 -12.87 -0.97 9.90
N ASN A 177 -13.55 -0.07 9.16
CA ASN A 177 -13.19 1.35 9.09
C ASN A 177 -13.45 2.11 10.41
N GLY A 178 -13.97 1.44 11.44
CA GLY A 178 -14.03 2.00 12.79
C GLY A 178 -12.73 1.83 13.57
N LEU A 179 -11.76 1.07 13.05
CA LEU A 179 -10.48 0.73 13.69
C LEU A 179 -10.66 0.22 15.12
N SER A 180 -11.66 -0.63 15.35
CA SER A 180 -12.10 -1.00 16.71
C SER A 180 -11.05 -1.77 17.51
N SER A 181 -10.09 -2.39 16.84
CA SER A 181 -8.97 -3.11 17.45
C SER A 181 -7.67 -2.31 17.50
N ALA A 182 -7.63 -1.09 16.97
CA ALA A 182 -6.42 -0.27 16.91
C ALA A 182 -6.23 0.60 18.17
N GLU A 183 -5.02 0.66 18.69
CA GLU A 183 -4.67 1.61 19.74
C GLU A 183 -4.13 2.91 19.12
N THR A 184 -4.90 4.00 19.24
CA THR A 184 -4.57 5.32 18.63
C THR A 184 -4.08 6.36 19.65
N ARG A 185 -3.56 5.88 20.79
CA ARG A 185 -3.09 6.74 21.89
C ARG A 185 -1.70 6.37 22.33
N ILE A 186 -0.99 7.36 22.83
CA ILE A 186 0.33 7.18 23.46
C ILE A 186 0.30 7.77 24.87
N GLU A 187 1.00 7.13 25.80
CA GLU A 187 1.20 7.69 27.13
C GLU A 187 2.17 8.87 27.07
N ILE A 188 1.83 9.95 27.76
CA ILE A 188 2.61 11.19 27.85
C ILE A 188 2.89 11.55 29.32
N THR A 189 3.84 12.45 29.54
CA THR A 189 4.14 12.93 30.89
C THR A 189 3.02 13.82 31.43
N ALA A 190 2.94 13.93 32.76
CA ALA A 190 2.03 14.84 33.44
C ALA A 190 2.28 16.30 33.03
N GLU A 191 3.55 16.67 32.81
CA GLU A 191 3.96 17.99 32.33
C GLU A 191 3.39 18.28 30.94
N ALA A 192 3.57 17.36 29.98
CA ALA A 192 3.07 17.53 28.62
C ALA A 192 1.53 17.60 28.58
N TYR A 193 0.85 16.80 29.41
CA TYR A 193 -0.60 16.87 29.56
C TYR A 193 -1.06 18.25 30.06
N ARG A 194 -0.43 18.78 31.12
CA ARG A 194 -0.76 20.11 31.65
C ARG A 194 -0.49 21.20 30.62
N GLU A 195 0.65 21.14 29.92
CA GLU A 195 0.99 22.08 28.86
C GLU A 195 -0.07 22.06 27.74
N TYR A 196 -0.47 20.87 27.28
CA TYR A 196 -1.53 20.74 26.29
C TYR A 196 -2.87 21.28 26.81
N GLN A 197 -3.24 21.05 28.07
CA GLN A 197 -4.54 21.46 28.62
C GLN A 197 -4.64 22.96 28.93
N GLU A 198 -3.59 23.53 29.49
CA GLU A 198 -3.61 24.90 30.04
C GLU A 198 -3.18 25.96 29.02
N ASN A 199 -2.47 25.58 27.95
CA ASN A 199 -2.06 26.50 26.90
C ASN A 199 -3.09 26.52 25.75
N PRO A 200 -3.96 27.56 25.64
CA PRO A 200 -4.93 27.67 24.54
C PRO A 200 -4.26 27.85 23.17
N TYR A 201 -2.96 28.21 23.14
CA TYR A 201 -2.16 28.37 21.93
C TYR A 201 -1.11 27.27 21.76
N HIS A 202 -1.31 26.12 22.41
CA HIS A 202 -0.42 24.97 22.22
C HIS A 202 -0.32 24.62 20.72
N PRO A 203 0.88 24.48 20.12
CA PRO A 203 1.03 24.28 18.68
C PRO A 203 0.20 23.12 18.11
N MET A 204 0.09 22.00 18.85
CA MET A 204 -0.72 20.85 18.43
C MET A 204 -2.24 21.12 18.42
N ARG A 205 -2.73 22.12 19.16
CA ARG A 205 -4.14 22.56 19.10
C ARG A 205 -4.42 23.48 17.90
N LEU A 206 -3.36 24.10 17.38
CA LEU A 206 -3.43 25.05 16.27
C LEU A 206 -3.11 24.38 14.92
N LEU A 207 -3.00 23.05 14.89
CA LEU A 207 -2.91 22.30 13.64
C LEU A 207 -4.18 22.51 12.79
N PRO A 208 -4.08 22.44 11.45
CA PRO A 208 -5.24 22.64 10.57
C PRO A 208 -6.43 21.71 10.88
N ALA A 209 -6.15 20.50 11.36
CA ALA A 209 -7.16 19.57 11.87
C ALA A 209 -7.07 19.49 13.40
N ALA A 210 -8.21 19.64 14.07
CA ALA A 210 -8.36 19.46 15.52
C ALA A 210 -8.44 17.97 15.89
N ALA A 211 -7.44 17.19 15.46
CA ALA A 211 -7.43 15.73 15.53
C ALA A 211 -6.70 15.17 16.76
N LEU A 212 -6.42 16.00 17.77
CA LEU A 212 -5.70 15.57 18.96
C LEU A 212 -6.47 15.93 20.23
N SER A 213 -6.44 15.01 21.18
CA SER A 213 -7.03 15.20 22.51
C SER A 213 -6.08 14.63 23.56
N ALA A 214 -6.19 15.13 24.79
CA ALA A 214 -5.39 14.64 25.91
C ALA A 214 -6.30 14.19 27.05
N HIS A 215 -6.04 13.01 27.58
CA HIS A 215 -6.87 12.34 28.58
C HIS A 215 -6.06 12.00 29.84
N ARG A 216 -6.74 11.93 30.98
CA ARG A 216 -6.18 11.45 32.25
C ARG A 216 -6.97 10.25 32.74
N GLU A 217 -6.29 9.18 33.07
CA GLU A 217 -6.87 7.98 33.70
C GLU A 217 -6.35 7.84 35.13
N GLY A 218 -7.22 7.44 36.07
CA GLY A 218 -6.88 7.29 37.48
C GLY A 218 -6.88 8.59 38.29
N GLU A 219 -6.64 8.46 39.60
CA GLU A 219 -6.70 9.56 40.57
C GLU A 219 -5.39 9.66 41.39
N GLY A 220 -5.06 10.89 41.80
CA GLY A 220 -3.90 11.17 42.67
C GLY A 220 -2.55 10.86 42.00
N ASP A 221 -1.61 10.37 42.80
CA ASP A 221 -0.23 10.10 42.36
C ASP A 221 -0.11 8.91 41.38
N HIS A 222 -1.21 8.19 41.12
CA HIS A 222 -1.26 7.07 40.17
C HIS A 222 -1.93 7.42 38.83
N SER A 223 -2.18 8.71 38.58
CA SER A 223 -2.73 9.15 37.29
C SER A 223 -1.79 8.87 36.13
N ARG A 224 -2.33 8.33 35.03
CA ARG A 224 -1.67 8.19 33.73
C ARG A 224 -2.27 9.18 32.74
N TYR A 225 -1.45 9.69 31.84
CA TYR A 225 -1.85 10.73 30.91
C TYR A 225 -1.60 10.25 29.48
N TYR A 226 -2.54 10.54 28.58
CA TYR A 226 -2.46 10.08 27.20
C TYR A 226 -2.71 11.22 26.24
N LEU A 227 -2.04 11.17 25.10
CA LEU A 227 -2.40 11.93 23.91
C LEU A 227 -3.03 10.95 22.91
N SER A 228 -4.23 11.29 22.42
CA SER A 228 -4.97 10.47 21.47
C SER A 228 -5.11 11.21 20.14
N TYR A 229 -5.02 10.46 19.05
CA TYR A 229 -5.40 10.91 17.72
C TYR A 229 -6.87 10.58 17.45
N GLU A 230 -7.66 11.60 17.17
CA GLU A 230 -9.11 11.54 16.97
C GLU A 230 -9.46 12.10 15.59
N GLU A 231 -9.44 11.25 14.58
CA GLU A 231 -10.09 11.53 13.30
C GLU A 231 -11.45 10.85 13.20
N PHE A 232 -12.30 11.36 12.32
CA PHE A 232 -13.56 10.70 12.01
C PHE A 232 -13.27 9.28 11.52
N GLN A 233 -13.78 8.30 12.25
CA GLN A 233 -13.84 6.90 11.84
C GLN A 233 -15.29 6.55 11.53
N GLU A 234 -15.50 5.53 10.68
CA GLU A 234 -16.84 4.99 10.48
C GLU A 234 -17.33 4.30 11.76
N ILE A 235 -18.61 3.91 11.76
CA ILE A 235 -19.15 3.11 12.86
C ILE A 235 -18.39 1.76 12.85
N PRO A 236 -17.86 1.30 14.00
CA PRO A 236 -17.22 -0.01 14.10
C PRO A 236 -18.06 -1.12 13.49
N GLU A 237 -17.38 -2.04 12.80
CA GLU A 237 -17.96 -3.20 12.13
C GLU A 237 -18.96 -2.88 11.00
N LEU A 238 -19.12 -1.61 10.57
CA LEU A 238 -20.09 -1.24 9.53
C LEU A 238 -19.86 -1.99 8.21
N LEU A 239 -18.60 -2.23 7.85
CA LEU A 239 -18.19 -2.94 6.63
C LEU A 239 -17.79 -4.40 6.89
N LYS A 240 -17.88 -4.86 8.14
CA LYS A 240 -17.60 -6.25 8.53
C LYS A 240 -18.75 -7.12 8.05
N VAL A 241 -18.42 -8.25 7.44
CA VAL A 241 -19.41 -9.13 6.81
C VAL A 241 -19.33 -10.56 7.34
N SER A 242 -20.38 -11.34 7.08
CA SER A 242 -20.41 -12.75 7.47
C SER A 242 -19.45 -13.61 6.63
N GLU A 243 -19.10 -14.77 7.18
CA GLU A 243 -18.25 -15.76 6.50
C GLU A 243 -18.74 -16.14 5.09
N SER A 244 -20.06 -16.28 4.90
CA SER A 244 -20.63 -16.62 3.58
C SER A 244 -20.45 -15.50 2.55
N VAL A 245 -20.44 -14.24 3.00
CA VAL A 245 -20.14 -13.10 2.13
C VAL A 245 -18.66 -13.07 1.79
N ILE A 246 -17.78 -13.32 2.77
CA ILE A 246 -16.33 -13.46 2.57
C ILE A 246 -16.02 -14.49 1.49
N GLU A 247 -16.58 -15.71 1.61
CA GLU A 247 -16.37 -16.79 0.63
C GLU A 247 -16.82 -16.38 -0.78
N ARG A 248 -17.98 -15.74 -0.88
CA ARG A 248 -18.49 -15.24 -2.17
C ARG A 248 -17.58 -14.15 -2.75
N ARG A 249 -17.03 -13.26 -1.93
CA ARG A 249 -16.09 -12.22 -2.36
C ARG A 249 -14.78 -12.85 -2.86
N ILE A 250 -14.22 -13.82 -2.14
CA ILE A 250 -13.04 -14.60 -2.58
C ILE A 250 -13.31 -15.29 -3.92
N GLY A 251 -14.47 -15.93 -4.07
CA GLY A 251 -14.89 -16.55 -5.34
C GLY A 251 -14.94 -15.55 -6.50
N LYS A 252 -15.55 -14.38 -6.28
CA LYS A 252 -15.61 -13.31 -7.30
C LYS A 252 -14.23 -12.78 -7.69
N LEU A 253 -13.29 -12.64 -6.75
CA LEU A 253 -11.92 -12.24 -7.07
C LEU A 253 -11.24 -13.32 -7.93
N LYS A 254 -11.34 -14.59 -7.52
CA LYS A 254 -10.79 -15.72 -8.29
C LYS A 254 -11.35 -15.74 -9.72
N ASP A 255 -12.66 -15.56 -9.88
CA ASP A 255 -13.32 -15.55 -11.18
C ASP A 255 -12.86 -14.35 -12.02
N PHE A 256 -12.75 -13.17 -11.41
CA PHE A 256 -12.20 -11.98 -12.06
C PHE A 256 -10.76 -12.21 -12.57
N LEU A 257 -9.87 -12.74 -11.73
CA LEU A 257 -8.48 -13.03 -12.08
C LEU A 257 -8.37 -14.05 -13.22
N SER A 258 -9.18 -15.12 -13.14
CA SER A 258 -9.19 -16.21 -14.13
C SER A 258 -9.76 -15.77 -15.48
N ARG A 259 -10.92 -15.10 -15.46
CA ARG A 259 -11.64 -14.63 -16.65
C ARG A 259 -10.79 -13.65 -17.46
N ASN A 260 -10.09 -12.75 -16.77
CA ASN A 260 -9.18 -11.78 -17.38
C ASN A 260 -7.79 -12.36 -17.71
N GLN A 261 -7.53 -13.64 -17.39
CA GLN A 261 -6.29 -14.36 -17.68
C GLN A 261 -5.03 -13.63 -17.18
N LEU A 262 -5.14 -12.99 -16.02
CA LEU A 262 -4.08 -12.15 -15.46
C LEU A 262 -2.90 -13.00 -15.01
N LYS A 263 -1.67 -12.57 -15.32
CA LYS A 263 -0.43 -13.31 -15.04
C LYS A 263 0.54 -12.42 -14.25
N PRO A 264 0.40 -12.33 -12.92
CA PRO A 264 1.30 -11.53 -12.11
C PRO A 264 2.71 -12.13 -12.07
N LEU A 265 3.71 -11.26 -12.00
CA LEU A 265 5.11 -11.64 -11.72
C LEU A 265 5.37 -11.74 -10.21
N LEU A 266 4.58 -11.03 -9.42
CA LEU A 266 4.69 -10.92 -7.98
C LEU A 266 3.29 -10.76 -7.38
N ILE A 267 3.04 -11.43 -6.25
CA ILE A 267 1.83 -11.24 -5.46
C ILE A 267 2.22 -10.71 -4.08
N THR A 268 1.64 -9.59 -3.66
CA THR A 268 1.65 -9.14 -2.26
C THR A 268 0.29 -9.40 -1.63
N LEU A 269 0.30 -9.93 -0.41
CA LEU A 269 -0.89 -10.20 0.38
C LEU A 269 -0.76 -9.51 1.74
N CYS A 270 -1.52 -8.44 1.94
CA CYS A 270 -1.56 -7.67 3.18
C CYS A 270 -2.66 -8.15 4.10
N ARG A 271 -2.35 -8.26 5.40
CA ARG A 271 -3.33 -8.67 6.43
C ARG A 271 -4.10 -7.52 7.04
N SER A 272 -3.51 -6.33 7.12
CA SER A 272 -4.03 -5.13 7.80
C SER A 272 -4.68 -5.41 9.14
N ARG A 273 -3.99 -6.22 9.97
CA ARG A 273 -4.50 -6.72 11.25
C ARG A 273 -4.16 -5.77 12.40
N MET A 274 -2.98 -5.18 12.38
CA MET A 274 -2.47 -4.34 13.46
C MET A 274 -3.05 -2.92 13.36
N SER A 275 -3.32 -2.43 12.15
CA SER A 275 -4.09 -1.22 11.90
C SER A 275 -5.59 -1.37 12.20
N GLY A 276 -6.09 -2.60 12.25
CA GLY A 276 -7.48 -2.91 12.60
C GLY A 276 -8.47 -2.91 11.43
N TYR A 277 -8.02 -2.63 10.20
CA TYR A 277 -8.89 -2.65 9.02
C TYR A 277 -9.42 -4.05 8.71
N THR A 278 -8.61 -5.11 8.83
CA THR A 278 -9.14 -6.48 8.75
C THR A 278 -9.52 -6.97 10.15
N PRO A 279 -10.79 -7.37 10.38
CA PRO A 279 -11.24 -7.81 11.69
C PRO A 279 -10.38 -8.93 12.30
N GLU A 280 -10.01 -8.77 13.57
CA GLU A 280 -9.10 -9.68 14.31
C GLU A 280 -9.61 -11.13 14.33
N ASP A 281 -10.93 -11.31 14.36
CA ASP A 281 -11.61 -12.60 14.38
C ASP A 281 -11.75 -13.25 12.98
N GLN A 282 -11.43 -12.53 11.89
CA GLN A 282 -11.68 -13.00 10.52
C GLN A 282 -10.41 -13.15 9.66
N TRP A 283 -9.36 -12.35 9.88
CA TRP A 283 -8.18 -12.29 8.98
C TRP A 283 -7.60 -13.68 8.63
N ARG A 284 -7.44 -14.57 9.62
CA ARG A 284 -6.80 -15.88 9.44
C ARG A 284 -7.61 -16.78 8.52
N GLN A 285 -8.93 -16.72 8.64
CA GLN A 285 -9.83 -17.49 7.79
C GLN A 285 -9.83 -16.96 6.36
N ILE A 286 -9.88 -15.63 6.21
CA ILE A 286 -9.81 -14.97 4.90
C ILE A 286 -8.51 -15.36 4.20
N GLU A 287 -7.36 -15.19 4.86
CA GLU A 287 -6.03 -15.56 4.34
C GLU A 287 -6.01 -17.03 3.87
N THR A 288 -6.47 -17.96 4.71
CA THR A 288 -6.46 -19.39 4.39
C THR A 288 -7.29 -19.71 3.15
N LYS A 289 -8.51 -19.18 3.08
CA LYS A 289 -9.44 -19.43 1.96
C LYS A 289 -8.96 -18.76 0.68
N LEU A 290 -8.41 -17.55 0.76
CA LEU A 290 -7.85 -16.84 -0.38
C LEU A 290 -6.62 -17.56 -0.94
N LEU A 291 -5.68 -17.97 -0.08
CA LEU A 291 -4.50 -18.73 -0.51
C LEU A 291 -4.90 -20.03 -1.22
N LYS A 292 -5.96 -20.71 -0.76
CA LYS A 292 -6.50 -21.89 -1.45
C LYS A 292 -7.03 -21.52 -2.85
N ALA A 293 -7.86 -20.48 -2.94
CA ALA A 293 -8.43 -20.03 -4.20
C ALA A 293 -7.36 -19.58 -5.22
N LEU A 294 -6.33 -18.87 -4.78
CA LEU A 294 -5.21 -18.45 -5.61
C LEU A 294 -4.38 -19.65 -6.12
N ARG A 295 -4.18 -20.69 -5.31
CA ARG A 295 -3.46 -21.92 -5.73
C ARG A 295 -4.18 -22.69 -6.83
N GLU A 296 -5.49 -22.50 -6.97
CA GLU A 296 -6.27 -23.13 -8.04
C GLU A 296 -6.02 -22.48 -9.41
N ILE A 297 -5.52 -21.23 -9.44
CA ILE A 297 -5.35 -20.44 -10.66
C ILE A 297 -3.89 -20.09 -10.95
N TYR A 298 -3.02 -20.11 -9.93
CA TYR A 298 -1.60 -19.78 -10.04
C TYR A 298 -0.69 -20.87 -9.48
N SER A 299 0.39 -21.15 -10.20
CA SER A 299 1.55 -21.82 -9.62
C SER A 299 2.35 -20.80 -8.82
N MET A 300 2.25 -20.85 -7.49
CA MET A 300 2.83 -19.83 -6.61
C MET A 300 3.57 -20.43 -5.41
N LYS A 301 4.56 -19.69 -4.91
CA LYS A 301 5.32 -20.02 -3.71
C LYS A 301 5.11 -18.92 -2.67
N VAL A 302 4.52 -19.29 -1.54
CA VAL A 302 4.38 -18.38 -0.39
C VAL A 302 5.74 -18.24 0.29
N ILE A 303 6.21 -17.00 0.47
CA ILE A 303 7.48 -16.67 1.10
C ILE A 303 7.19 -15.65 2.21
N PRO A 304 7.46 -15.98 3.48
CA PRO A 304 7.39 -15.00 4.58
C PRO A 304 8.29 -13.80 4.29
N LEU A 305 7.85 -12.59 4.64
CA LEU A 305 8.62 -11.35 4.38
C LEU A 305 10.07 -11.46 4.87
N HIS A 306 10.32 -11.90 6.10
CA HIS A 306 11.69 -12.03 6.62
C HIS A 306 12.57 -12.97 5.77
N LEU A 307 12.01 -14.07 5.23
CA LEU A 307 12.76 -14.97 4.33
C LEU A 307 12.97 -14.35 2.95
N PHE A 308 12.03 -13.54 2.49
CA PHE A 308 12.19 -12.79 1.25
C PHE A 308 13.38 -11.84 1.39
N LEU A 309 13.43 -11.05 2.46
CA LEU A 309 14.49 -10.06 2.70
C LEU A 309 15.89 -10.67 2.82
N VAL A 310 16.06 -11.81 3.49
CA VAL A 310 17.40 -12.42 3.70
C VAL A 310 17.93 -13.28 2.55
N SER A 311 17.13 -13.55 1.51
CA SER A 311 17.47 -14.58 0.49
C SER A 311 18.59 -14.20 -0.51
N GLU A 312 19.43 -13.21 -0.20
CA GLU A 312 20.49 -12.70 -1.08
C GLU A 312 21.74 -13.59 -1.20
N GLU A 313 22.00 -14.56 -0.31
CA GLU A 313 23.28 -15.29 -0.35
C GLU A 313 23.39 -16.38 -1.44
N GLY A 314 22.37 -16.61 -2.28
CA GLY A 314 22.32 -17.79 -3.16
C GLY A 314 22.45 -17.59 -4.67
N CYS A 315 22.28 -16.38 -5.22
CA CYS A 315 21.98 -16.23 -6.66
C CYS A 315 23.05 -15.51 -7.50
N LEU A 316 24.16 -15.06 -6.90
CA LEU A 316 25.21 -14.28 -7.60
C LEU A 316 26.40 -15.09 -8.14
N GLN A 317 26.28 -16.41 -8.32
CA GLN A 317 27.34 -17.22 -8.97
C GLN A 317 26.87 -17.91 -10.25
N THR A 318 26.47 -17.16 -11.28
CA THR A 318 26.60 -17.62 -12.68
C THR A 318 26.72 -16.43 -13.65
N ARG A 319 27.67 -15.52 -13.43
CA ARG A 319 28.20 -14.73 -14.57
C ARG A 319 29.31 -15.53 -15.22
N GLN A 320 28.96 -16.21 -16.31
CA GLN A 320 29.91 -16.80 -17.25
C GLN A 320 30.87 -15.70 -17.72
N GLN A 321 32.17 -15.92 -17.50
CA GLN A 321 33.22 -15.14 -18.17
C GLN A 321 33.15 -15.45 -19.68
N PRO A 322 33.11 -14.44 -20.57
CA PRO A 322 33.28 -14.69 -21.99
C PRO A 322 34.73 -15.10 -22.25
N GLY A 323 34.91 -16.23 -22.95
CA GLY A 323 36.21 -16.79 -23.27
C GLY A 323 37.08 -15.83 -24.07
N GLU A 324 38.33 -15.71 -23.64
CA GLU A 324 39.42 -15.13 -24.43
C GLU A 324 39.80 -16.12 -25.55
N LYS A 325 39.89 -15.58 -26.77
CA LYS A 325 40.63 -16.18 -27.87
C LYS A 325 41.98 -15.50 -27.98
#